data_AF-A0A7T2S9J7-F1
#
_entry.id   AF-A0A7T2S9J7-F1
#
_cell.length_a   1.000
_cell.length_b   1.000
_cell.length_c   1.000
_cell.angle_alpha   90.00
_cell.angle_beta   90.00
_cell.angle_gamma   90.00
#
_symmetry.space_group_name_H-M   'P 1'
#
loop_
_entity.id
_entity.type
_entity.pdbx_description
1 polymer ?
#
loop_
_entity_poly.entity_id
_entity_poly.type
_entity_poly.pdbx_seq_one_letter_code
_entity_poly.pdbx_strand_id
1 'polypeptide(L)'
;MTPRKQGESISPRGVYRVEYYYVPLAQKLIYHQMKMPMTVRLYEVKTGRLISESAVVDLWLNGSIYWYLEPPMNNIMVGNDVIFENIPRECQDCPRLTLEQMAK
;
A
#
# COMPACT_ATOMS: atom_id res chain seq x y z
N MET A 1 -17.56 -13.58 -2.93
CA MET A 1 -16.87 -13.48 -1.62
C MET A 1 -16.13 -12.16 -1.58
N THR A 2 -16.47 -11.27 -0.66
CA THR A 2 -15.78 -9.98 -0.51
C THR A 2 -14.46 -10.21 0.23
N PRO A 3 -13.30 -9.77 -0.30
CA PRO A 3 -12.03 -9.85 0.40
C PRO A 3 -12.14 -9.18 1.78
N ARG A 4 -11.62 -9.82 2.83
CA ARG A 4 -11.69 -9.26 4.18
C ARG A 4 -10.50 -8.34 4.43
N LYS A 5 -10.78 -7.04 4.57
CA LYS A 5 -9.79 -6.03 4.99
C LYS A 5 -9.19 -6.41 6.34
N GLN A 6 -7.87 -6.38 6.44
CA GLN A 6 -7.12 -6.66 7.66
C GLN A 6 -6.56 -5.41 8.32
N GLY A 7 -6.23 -4.42 7.52
CA GLY A 7 -5.67 -3.17 8.01
C GLY A 7 -5.65 -2.10 6.93
N GLU A 8 -5.26 -0.91 7.35
CA GLU A 8 -5.00 0.22 6.47
C GLU A 8 -3.81 1.03 6.99
N SER A 9 -3.14 1.73 6.09
CA SER A 9 -2.27 2.85 6.41
C SER A 9 -2.68 4.04 5.54
N ILE A 10 -2.61 5.23 6.14
CA ILE A 10 -2.99 6.49 5.50
C ILE A 10 -1.71 7.28 5.30
N SER A 11 -1.57 7.88 4.12
CA SER A 11 -0.41 8.69 3.79
C SER A 11 -0.23 9.87 4.74
N PRO A 12 0.99 10.44 4.85
CA PRO A 12 1.29 11.42 5.89
C PRO A 12 0.42 12.69 5.84
N ARG A 13 -0.12 13.04 4.67
CA ARG A 13 -1.04 14.16 4.49
C ARG A 13 -2.49 13.73 4.25
N GLY A 14 -2.79 12.44 4.33
CA GLY A 14 -4.15 11.91 4.26
C GLY A 14 -4.78 11.87 2.87
N VAL A 15 -3.99 12.00 1.80
CA VAL A 15 -4.50 12.00 0.41
C VAL A 15 -4.72 10.58 -0.09
N TYR A 16 -3.86 9.65 0.31
CA TYR A 16 -3.86 8.27 -0.13
C TYR A 16 -4.06 7.32 1.05
N ARG A 17 -4.62 6.15 0.75
CA ARG A 17 -4.77 5.06 1.71
C ARG A 17 -4.41 3.74 1.07
N VAL A 18 -3.55 3.00 1.74
CA VAL A 18 -3.27 1.61 1.40
C VAL A 18 -4.11 0.71 2.30
N GLU A 19 -4.73 -0.30 1.72
CA GLU A 19 -5.49 -1.31 2.42
C GLU A 19 -4.95 -2.71 2.12
N TYR A 20 -4.96 -3.56 3.15
CA TYR A 20 -4.45 -4.92 3.10
C TYR A 20 -5.60 -5.92 3.15
N TYR A 21 -5.62 -6.85 2.21
CA TYR A 21 -6.68 -7.86 2.09
C TYR A 21 -6.09 -9.26 2.09
N TYR A 22 -6.67 -10.17 2.87
CA TYR A 22 -6.35 -11.59 2.70
C TYR A 22 -6.87 -12.11 1.37
N VAL A 23 -6.09 -12.98 0.76
CA VAL A 23 -6.59 -13.78 -0.36
C VAL A 23 -7.71 -14.71 0.10
N PRO A 24 -8.71 -14.97 -0.75
CA PRO A 24 -9.74 -15.96 -0.45
C PRO A 24 -9.15 -17.34 -0.13
N LEU A 25 -9.79 -18.09 0.77
CA LEU A 25 -9.35 -19.43 1.20
C LEU A 25 -9.03 -20.38 0.03
N ALA A 26 -9.80 -20.31 -1.08
CA ALA A 26 -9.55 -21.12 -2.26
C ALA A 26 -8.19 -20.82 -2.92
N GLN A 27 -7.75 -19.56 -2.92
CA GLN A 27 -6.44 -19.17 -3.44
C GLN A 27 -5.30 -19.54 -2.48
N LYS A 28 -5.59 -19.80 -1.20
CA LYS A 28 -4.58 -20.24 -0.23
C LYS A 28 -3.96 -21.59 -0.59
N LEU A 29 -4.66 -22.46 -1.33
CA LEU A 29 -4.06 -23.69 -1.87
C LEU A 29 -3.05 -23.40 -3.00
N ILE A 30 -3.30 -22.37 -3.80
CA ILE A 30 -2.39 -21.94 -4.88
C ILE A 30 -1.12 -21.34 -4.26
N TYR A 31 -1.28 -20.48 -3.24
CA TYR A 31 -0.19 -19.79 -2.57
C TYR A 31 0.28 -20.48 -1.28
N HIS A 32 0.23 -21.82 -1.22
CA HIS A 32 0.54 -22.59 -0.02
C HIS A 32 1.98 -22.39 0.51
N GLN A 33 2.89 -21.88 -0.32
CA GLN A 33 4.27 -21.56 0.05
C GLN A 33 4.41 -20.19 0.72
N MET A 34 3.43 -19.30 0.56
CA MET A 34 3.42 -17.98 1.18
C MET A 34 2.88 -18.07 2.61
N LYS A 35 3.55 -17.43 3.56
CA LYS A 35 3.16 -17.43 4.98
C LYS A 35 1.98 -16.49 5.25
N MET A 36 1.98 -15.31 4.63
CA MET A 36 0.91 -14.32 4.73
C MET A 36 0.55 -13.78 3.35
N PRO A 37 -0.14 -14.57 2.51
CA PRO A 37 -0.56 -14.13 1.17
C PRO A 37 -1.63 -13.05 1.27
N MET A 38 -1.33 -11.88 0.73
CA MET A 38 -2.20 -10.71 0.76
C MET A 38 -2.21 -9.98 -0.57
N THR A 39 -3.28 -9.22 -0.80
CA THR A 39 -3.40 -8.24 -1.86
C THR A 39 -3.38 -6.85 -1.23
N VAL A 40 -2.63 -5.94 -1.83
CA VAL A 40 -2.50 -4.55 -1.38
C VAL A 40 -3.24 -3.66 -2.36
N ARG A 41 -4.10 -2.78 -1.85
CA ARG A 41 -4.88 -1.85 -2.66
C ARG A 41 -4.57 -0.42 -2.28
N LEU A 42 -4.30 0.41 -3.28
CA LEU A 42 -4.09 1.83 -3.13
C LEU A 42 -5.34 2.60 -3.54
N TYR A 43 -5.81 3.48 -2.66
CA TYR A 43 -6.98 4.30 -2.86
C TYR A 43 -6.64 5.80 -2.74
N GLU A 44 -7.41 6.62 -3.44
CA GLU A 44 -7.54 8.05 -3.17
C GLU A 44 -8.59 8.24 -2.07
N VAL A 45 -8.22 8.90 -0.96
CA VAL A 45 -9.10 9.04 0.21
C VAL A 45 -10.32 9.90 -0.10
N LYS A 46 -10.12 11.02 -0.80
CA LYS A 46 -11.17 12.01 -1.08
C LYS A 46 -12.35 11.42 -1.87
N THR A 47 -12.06 10.59 -2.86
CA THR A 47 -13.06 10.02 -3.77
C THR A 47 -13.42 8.58 -3.42
N GLY A 48 -12.61 7.91 -2.60
CA GLY A 48 -12.70 6.46 -2.37
C GLY A 48 -12.30 5.63 -3.60
N ARG A 49 -11.73 6.25 -4.64
CA ARG A 49 -11.39 5.58 -5.89
C ARG A 49 -10.19 4.65 -5.71
N LEU A 50 -10.31 3.41 -6.19
CA LEU A 50 -9.18 2.50 -6.33
C LEU A 50 -8.24 3.04 -7.41
N ILE A 51 -6.99 3.31 -7.02
CA ILE A 51 -5.93 3.76 -7.92
C ILE A 51 -5.26 2.53 -8.54
N SER A 52 -4.87 1.57 -7.71
CA SER A 52 -4.16 0.37 -8.14
C SER A 52 -4.35 -0.77 -7.13
N GLU A 53 -4.17 -1.99 -7.60
CA GLU A 53 -4.19 -3.22 -6.82
C GLU A 53 -2.94 -4.04 -7.18
N SER A 54 -2.25 -4.57 -6.18
CA SER A 54 -1.08 -5.42 -6.38
C SER A 54 -1.49 -6.84 -6.79
N ALA A 55 -0.53 -7.61 -7.30
CA ALA A 55 -0.65 -9.07 -7.28
C ALA A 55 -0.68 -9.59 -5.83
N VAL A 56 -0.93 -10.90 -5.67
CA VAL A 56 -0.80 -11.55 -4.37
C VAL A 56 0.68 -11.61 -3.99
N VAL A 57 1.00 -11.10 -2.81
CA VAL A 57 2.36 -11.05 -2.24
C VAL A 57 2.39 -11.63 -0.84
N ASP A 58 3.57 -12.05 -0.38
CA ASP A 58 3.76 -12.51 1.00
C ASP A 58 4.21 -11.36 1.90
N LEU A 59 3.32 -10.88 2.77
CA LEU A 59 3.62 -9.77 3.69
C LEU A 59 4.16 -10.24 5.05
N TRP A 60 4.51 -11.52 5.19
CA TRP A 60 5.06 -12.05 6.43
C TRP A 60 6.40 -11.38 6.77
N LEU A 61 6.44 -10.63 7.88
CA LEU A 61 7.57 -9.77 8.30
C LEU A 61 7.93 -8.66 7.31
N ASN A 62 7.06 -8.38 6.34
CA ASN A 62 7.29 -7.48 5.21
C ASN A 62 6.18 -6.41 5.11
N GLY A 63 5.70 -5.94 6.27
CA GLY A 63 4.53 -5.04 6.36
C GLY A 63 4.85 -3.55 6.44
N SER A 64 6.14 -3.17 6.35
CA SER A 64 6.53 -1.76 6.41
C SER A 64 6.06 -1.02 5.17
N ILE A 65 5.52 0.17 5.34
CA ILE A 65 5.09 1.05 4.24
C ILE A 65 5.98 2.27 4.20
N TYR A 66 6.33 2.71 2.99
CA TYR A 66 7.07 3.94 2.75
C TYR A 66 6.37 4.80 1.69
N TRP A 67 6.06 6.04 2.07
CA TRP A 67 5.37 7.02 1.24
C TRP A 67 6.37 7.98 0.57
N TYR A 68 7.06 7.52 -0.48
CA TYR A 68 7.98 8.33 -1.28
C TYR A 68 7.23 9.19 -2.31
N LEU A 69 6.42 10.13 -1.81
CA LEU A 69 5.55 11.01 -2.61
C LEU A 69 6.19 12.38 -2.91
N GLU A 70 7.46 12.56 -2.56
CA GLU A 70 8.22 13.79 -2.78
C GLU A 70 9.35 13.59 -3.79
N PRO A 71 9.57 14.58 -4.68
CA PRO A 71 10.59 14.46 -5.72
C PRO A 71 11.99 14.25 -5.12
N PRO A 72 12.83 13.42 -5.76
CA PRO A 72 12.65 12.86 -7.11
C PRO A 72 11.78 11.59 -7.19
N MET A 73 11.35 11.05 -6.05
CA MET A 73 10.59 9.81 -5.98
C MET A 73 9.08 10.11 -6.03
N ASN A 74 8.30 9.23 -6.67
CA ASN A 74 6.85 9.35 -6.74
C ASN A 74 6.24 7.95 -6.65
N ASN A 75 6.63 7.22 -5.61
CA ASN A 75 6.23 5.83 -5.42
C ASN A 75 5.85 5.53 -3.96
N ILE A 76 5.01 4.51 -3.80
CA ILE A 76 4.64 3.98 -2.49
C ILE A 76 5.17 2.56 -2.45
N MET A 77 5.98 2.24 -1.45
CA MET A 77 6.52 0.90 -1.26
C MET A 77 5.80 0.24 -0.09
N VAL A 78 5.34 -0.98 -0.29
CA VAL A 78 4.68 -1.79 0.72
C VAL A 78 5.42 -3.11 0.81
N GLY A 79 6.12 -3.30 1.92
CA GLY A 79 7.14 -4.32 2.05
C GLY A 79 8.23 -4.16 1.00
N ASN A 80 8.81 -5.31 0.63
CA ASN A 80 9.83 -5.46 -0.39
C ASN A 80 9.26 -5.79 -1.78
N ASP A 81 7.97 -6.15 -1.86
CA ASP A 81 7.39 -6.78 -3.07
C ASP A 81 6.43 -5.87 -3.84
N VAL A 82 5.88 -4.82 -3.20
CA VAL A 82 4.88 -3.95 -3.83
C VAL A 82 5.43 -2.54 -3.96
N ILE A 83 5.48 -2.05 -5.20
CA ILE A 83 5.83 -0.68 -5.53
C ILE A 83 4.71 -0.12 -6.41
N PHE A 84 4.04 0.92 -5.93
CA PHE A 84 3.13 1.72 -6.74
C PHE A 84 3.88 2.92 -7.28
N GLU A 85 4.08 2.99 -8.59
CA GLU A 85 4.84 4.07 -9.25
C GLU A 85 3.93 5.18 -9.79
N ASN A 86 4.54 6.32 -10.13
CA ASN A 86 3.87 7.47 -10.75
C ASN A 86 2.70 8.01 -9.93
N ILE A 87 2.81 7.95 -8.60
CA ILE A 87 1.79 8.48 -7.69
C ILE A 87 1.91 9.99 -7.62
N PRO A 88 0.83 10.74 -7.89
CA PRO A 88 0.86 12.19 -7.77
C PRO A 88 1.25 12.64 -6.35
N ARG A 89 1.82 13.84 -6.26
CA ARG A 89 2.16 14.41 -4.96
C ARG A 89 0.88 14.70 -4.19
N GLU A 90 0.96 14.55 -2.88
CA GLU A 90 -0.14 14.88 -1.99
C GLU A 90 -0.47 16.38 -1.97
N CYS A 91 0.53 17.24 -2.21
CA CYS A 91 0.35 18.67 -2.27
C CYS A 91 1.47 19.39 -3.02
N GLN A 92 1.19 20.64 -3.37
CA GLN A 92 2.14 21.57 -3.96
C GLN A 92 2.74 22.46 -2.86
N ASP A 93 4.07 22.66 -2.88
CA ASP A 93 4.82 23.56 -2.00
C ASP A 93 4.73 23.31 -0.48
N CYS A 94 4.42 22.08 -0.07
CA CYS A 94 4.45 21.73 1.34
C CYS A 94 5.86 21.49 1.89
N PRO A 95 6.06 21.59 3.23
CA PRO A 95 7.31 21.21 3.87
C PRO A 95 7.68 19.76 3.58
N ARG A 96 8.98 19.47 3.41
CA ARG A 96 9.43 18.09 3.23
C ARG A 96 9.12 17.21 4.44
N LEU A 97 8.65 16.01 4.18
CA LEU A 97 8.43 14.99 5.21
C LEU A 97 9.77 14.46 5.75
N THR A 98 9.81 14.15 7.03
CA THR A 98 10.92 13.40 7.62
C THR A 98 10.79 11.91 7.27
N LEU A 99 11.90 11.17 7.35
CA LEU A 99 11.88 9.71 7.14
C LEU A 99 10.87 8.99 8.06
N GLU A 100 10.73 9.45 9.30
CA GLU A 100 9.75 8.91 10.23
C GLU A 100 8.31 9.18 9.80
N GLN A 101 8.04 10.34 9.20
CA GLN A 101 6.70 10.64 8.68
C GLN A 101 6.40 9.80 7.43
N MET A 102 7.40 9.52 6.61
CA MET A 102 7.25 8.71 5.40
C MET A 102 7.04 7.22 5.70
N ALA A 103 7.41 6.73 6.89
CA ALA A 103 7.36 5.31 7.27
C ALA A 103 6.18 4.93 8.18
N LYS A 104 5.15 5.80 8.27
CA LYS A 104 3.91 5.57 9.02
C LYS A 104 2.81 5.00 8.12
#